data_AF-A0A952XVJ4-F1
#
_entry.id   AF-A0A952XVJ4-F1
#
_cell.length_a   1.000
_cell.length_b   1.000
_cell.length_c   1.000
_cell.angle_alpha   90.00
_cell.angle_beta   90.00
_cell.angle_gamma   90.00
#
_symmetry.space_group_name_H-M   'P 1'
#
loop_
_entity.id
_entity.type
_entity.pdbx_description
1 polymer ?
#
loop_
_entity_poly.entity_id
_entity_poly.type
_entity_poly.pdbx_seq_one_letter_code
_entity_poly.pdbx_strand_id
1 'polypeptide(L)' 'METPPFATNASGDCRAIGQQKAAELGGTLADAHVENRGGQNVCVGVVLVPARDGERGRQVSFAEPM' A
#
# COMPACT_ATOMS: atom_id res chain seq x y z
N MET A 1 28.65 -11.28 -1.14
CA MET A 1 27.24 -11.29 -1.59
C MET A 1 26.92 -9.87 -1.99
N GLU A 2 27.10 -9.55 -3.25
CA GLU A 2 26.92 -8.21 -3.80
C GLU A 2 25.43 -8.02 -4.10
N THR A 3 24.75 -7.25 -3.27
CA THR A 3 23.37 -6.82 -3.53
C THR A 3 23.42 -5.78 -4.66
N PRO A 4 22.75 -5.99 -5.81
CA PRO A 4 22.78 -5.02 -6.90
C PRO A 4 22.12 -3.70 -6.46
N PRO A 5 22.78 -2.53 -6.60
CA PRO A 5 22.34 -1.28 -5.99
C PRO A 5 21.11 -0.57 -6.60
N PHE A 6 20.40 -1.14 -7.59
CA PHE A 6 19.40 -0.37 -8.35
C PHE A 6 18.14 -1.14 -8.77
N ALA A 7 17.66 -2.07 -7.94
CA ALA A 7 16.24 -2.36 -7.97
C ALA A 7 15.53 -1.29 -7.13
N THR A 8 15.35 -0.08 -7.69
CA THR A 8 14.29 0.84 -7.27
C THR A 8 12.99 0.14 -7.62
N ASN A 9 12.65 -0.78 -6.72
CA ASN A 9 11.50 -1.62 -6.77
C ASN A 9 10.32 -0.67 -6.65
N ALA A 10 9.64 -0.33 -7.75
CA ALA A 10 8.37 0.38 -7.66
C ALA A 10 7.40 -0.33 -6.69
N SER A 11 7.58 -1.64 -6.49
CA SER A 11 6.92 -2.43 -5.43
C SER A 11 7.38 -2.10 -4.00
N GLY A 12 8.64 -1.75 -3.78
CA GLY A 12 9.19 -1.25 -2.52
C GLY A 12 8.63 0.13 -2.18
N ASP A 13 8.58 1.03 -3.16
CA ASP A 13 7.99 2.37 -2.99
C ASP A 13 6.48 2.26 -2.72
N CYS A 14 5.76 1.40 -3.46
CA CYS A 14 4.34 1.17 -3.22
C CYS A 14 4.04 0.51 -1.86
N ARG A 15 4.89 -0.42 -1.40
CA ARG A 15 4.75 -0.96 -0.04
C ARG A 15 4.96 0.11 1.03
N ALA A 16 5.91 1.02 0.85
CA ALA A 16 6.13 2.12 1.79
C ALA A 16 4.92 3.07 1.82
N ILE A 17 4.39 3.46 0.66
CA ILE A 17 3.17 4.27 0.53
C ILE A 17 1.98 3.57 1.22
N GLY A 18 1.78 2.28 0.93
CA GLY A 18 0.71 1.49 1.53
C GLY A 18 0.85 1.37 3.05
N GLN A 19 2.07 1.19 3.56
CA GLN A 19 2.35 1.14 5.00
C GLN A 19 2.04 2.47 5.67
N GLN A 20 2.40 3.58 5.04
CA GLN A 20 2.05 4.91 5.55
C GLN A 20 0.53 5.09 5.58
N LYS A 21 -0.17 4.76 4.49
CA LYS A 21 -1.64 4.85 4.43
C LYS A 21 -2.31 3.97 5.48
N ALA A 22 -1.77 2.77 5.72
CA ALA A 22 -2.25 1.89 6.77
C ALA A 22 -2.11 2.51 8.16
N ALA A 23 -0.95 3.10 8.47
CA ALA A 23 -0.73 3.80 9.72
C ALA A 23 -1.65 5.02 9.89
N GLU A 24 -1.84 5.81 8.82
CA GLU A 24 -2.75 6.96 8.79
C GLU A 24 -4.21 6.57 9.07
N LEU A 25 -4.64 5.43 8.51
CA LEU A 25 -5.98 4.89 8.71
C LEU A 25 -6.14 4.12 10.03
N GLY A 26 -5.07 3.95 10.81
CA GLY A 26 -5.07 3.18 12.05
C GLY A 26 -5.25 1.68 11.86
N GLY A 27 -4.81 1.16 10.71
CA GLY A 27 -4.93 -0.23 10.30
C GLY A 27 -3.61 -0.85 9.86
N THR A 28 -3.72 -2.01 9.21
CA THR A 28 -2.58 -2.75 8.65
C THR A 28 -2.75 -2.91 7.15
N LEU A 29 -1.64 -2.80 6.42
CA LEU A 29 -1.64 -3.04 4.98
C LEU A 29 -1.90 -4.52 4.71
N ALA A 30 -2.99 -4.84 4.02
CA ALA A 30 -3.27 -6.21 3.56
C ALA A 30 -2.64 -6.49 2.21
N ASP A 31 -2.72 -5.53 1.29
CA ASP A 31 -2.19 -5.66 -0.05
C ASP A 31 -1.74 -4.29 -0.58
N ALA A 32 -0.65 -4.28 -1.35
CA ALA A 32 -0.20 -3.13 -2.12
C ALA A 32 0.54 -3.60 -3.36
N HIS A 33 0.14 -3.09 -4.52
CA HIS A 33 0.75 -3.39 -5.79
C HIS A 33 0.71 -2.18 -6.73
N VAL A 34 1.60 -2.20 -7.70
CA VAL A 34 1.71 -1.16 -8.72
C VAL A 34 0.79 -1.51 -9.87
N GLU A 35 -0.11 -0.59 -10.21
CA GLU A 35 -0.95 -0.64 -11.39
C GLU A 35 -0.52 0.43 -12.39
N ASN A 36 -0.42 0.08 -13.67
CA ASN A 36 -0.18 1.08 -14.72
C ASN A 36 -1.53 1.56 -15.28
N ARG A 37 -1.90 2.81 -14.97
CA ARG A 37 -3.12 3.44 -15.49
C ARG A 37 -2.76 4.48 -16.54
N GLY A 38 -2.90 4.09 -17.81
CA GLY A 38 -2.67 5.00 -18.94
C GLY A 38 -1.24 5.52 -19.03
N GLY A 39 -0.24 4.70 -18.68
CA GLY A 39 1.17 5.08 -18.68
C GLY A 39 1.67 5.66 -17.35
N GLN A 40 0.78 5.95 -16.39
CA GLN A 40 1.15 6.36 -15.04
C GLN A 40 1.18 5.15 -14.09
N ASN A 41 2.26 5.01 -13.33
CA ASN A 41 2.32 4.02 -12.27
C ASN A 41 1.56 4.55 -11.05
N VAL A 42 0.58 3.79 -10.59
CA VAL A 42 -0.28 4.11 -9.45
C VAL A 42 -0.12 2.99 -8.44
N CYS A 43 0.20 3.33 -7.20
CA CYS A 43 0.18 2.39 -6.10
C CYS A 43 -1.27 2.21 -5.63
N VAL A 44 -1.80 1.01 -5.83
CA VAL A 44 -3.11 0.63 -5.32
C VAL A 44 -2.94 -0.41 -4.24
N GLY A 45 -3.89 -0.45 -3.31
CA GLY A 45 -3.83 -1.43 -2.24
C GLY A 45 -5.04 -1.39 -1.34
N VAL A 46 -5.01 -2.24 -0.33
CA VAL A 46 -6.08 -2.40 0.64
C VAL A 46 -5.50 -2.34 2.04
N VAL A 47 -6.09 -1.47 2.86
CA VAL A 47 -5.82 -1.37 4.30
C VAL A 47 -6.95 -2.05 5.05
N LEU A 48 -6.60 -2.94 5.98
CA LEU A 48 -7.52 -3.51 6.95
C LEU A 48 -7.50 -2.64 8.20
N VAL A 49 -8.60 -1.95 8.46
CA VAL A 49 -8.81 -1.22 9.71
C VAL A 49 -9.53 -2.17 10.67
N PRO A 50 -8.89 -2.57 11.78
CA PRO A 50 -9.51 -3.45 12.75
C PRO A 50 -10.74 -2.78 13.36
N ALA A 51 -11.76 -3.58 13.64
CA ALA A 51 -12.92 -3.12 14.38
C ALA A 51 -12.52 -2.62 15.77
N ARG A 52 -13.19 -1.57 16.23
CA ARG A 52 -13.20 -1.17 17.63
C ARG A 52 -14.63 -1.32 18.14
N ASP A 53 -14.77 -1.66 19.42
CA ASP A 53 -16.05 -1.61 20.14
C ASP A 53 -17.23 -2.38 19.51
N GLY A 54 -16.96 -3.55 18.91
CA GLY A 54 -18.00 -4.45 18.35
C GLY A 54 -18.47 -4.10 16.94
N GLU A 55 -17.84 -3.11 16.29
CA GLU A 55 -18.08 -2.81 14.87
C GLU A 55 -17.50 -3.90 13.95
N ARG A 56 -17.80 -3.83 12.65
CA ARG A 56 -17.15 -4.69 11.65
C ARG A 56 -15.88 -4.03 11.17
N GLY A 57 -14.80 -4.80 11.05
CA GLY A 57 -13.55 -4.33 10.47
C GLY A 57 -13.79 -3.77 9.06
N ARG A 58 -13.13 -2.67 8.72
CA ARG A 58 -13.33 -2.00 7.44
C ARG A 58 -12.14 -2.24 6.54
N GLN A 59 -12.41 -2.57 5.28
CA GLN A 59 -11.40 -2.58 4.24
C GLN A 59 -11.46 -1.24 3.52
N VAL A 60 -10.33 -0.56 3.45
CA VAL A 60 -10.20 0.73 2.77
C VAL A 60 -9.25 0.54 1.61
N SER A 61 -9.76 0.61 0.38
CA SER A 61 -8.93 0.64 -0.80
C SER A 61 -8.36 2.04 -1.01
N PHE A 62 -7.14 2.11 -1.52
CA PHE A 62 -6.48 3.36 -1.89
C PHE A 62 -5.85 3.25 -3.29
N ALA A 63 -5.66 4.40 -3.92
CA ALA A 63 -4.97 4.53 -5.20
C ALA A 63 -4.22 5.86 -5.20
N GLU A 64 -2.89 5.78 -5.06
CA GLU A 64 -2.01 6.95 -4.97
C GLU A 64 -1.05 6.94 -6.17
N PRO A 65 -0.84 8.08 -6.83
CA PRO A 65 0.19 8.17 -7.86
C PRO A 65 1.58 7.98 -7.22
N MET A 66 2.47 7.27 -7.92
CA MET A 66 3.89 7.16 -7.56
C MET A 66 4.75 8.17 -8.32
#